data_AF-A0A0L0LH22-F1
#
_entry.id   AF-A0A0L0LH22-F1
#
_cell.length_a   1.000
_cell.length_b   1.000
_cell.length_c   1.000
_cell.angle_alpha   90.00
_cell.angle_beta   90.00
_cell.angle_gamma   90.00
#
_symmetry.space_group_name_H-M   'P 1'
#
loop_
_entity.id
_entity.type
_entity.pdbx_description
1 polymer ?
#
loop_
_entity_poly.entity_id
_entity_poly.type
_entity_poly.pdbx_seq_one_letter_code
_entity_poly.pdbx_strand_id
1 'polypeptide(L)'
;MNIDYLTQLLTNRLAALALAKDQAFQSGDLERINTVDIEIADVTNTLGQLRLLSNINIAAAATNTTAAQIVSTGLDAVQNVVQGPSAGAIINGYDISAYATDPLYEQKVQNILDAMPLFVTADDIDQYIQTTAAGSSVTGAMILTSAAQYAIDSRLMIAIMQNDSQFGTQGVGARTNNPGNVGNTGTAEQMFPSWEEGVGAVASWLSRHRAVVIAEAPIVVEPVVEPVVEPAPAPKKVRKPKVVPEPVEEIVVDVPPPVEEIPLPVEVPLPTATTTPTGTDDITTTTPA
;
A
#
# COMPACT_ATOMS: atom_id res chain seq x y z
N MET A 1 14.46 -28.59 -15.11
CA MET A 1 14.42 -28.35 -16.58
C MET A 1 14.92 -26.93 -16.82
N ASN A 2 15.88 -26.71 -17.72
CA ASN A 2 16.49 -25.39 -17.91
C ASN A 2 15.62 -24.56 -18.89
N ILE A 3 14.99 -23.50 -18.38
CA ILE A 3 14.06 -22.65 -19.15
C ILE A 3 14.79 -21.90 -20.27
N ASP A 4 16.04 -21.47 -20.04
CA ASP A 4 16.85 -20.77 -21.04
C ASP A 4 17.18 -21.69 -22.22
N TYR A 5 17.52 -22.95 -21.92
CA TYR A 5 17.76 -23.97 -22.95
C TYR A 5 16.52 -24.20 -23.83
N LEU A 6 15.34 -24.32 -23.23
CA LEU A 6 14.08 -24.48 -23.96
C LEU A 6 13.73 -23.25 -24.80
N THR A 7 13.96 -22.06 -24.24
CA THR A 7 13.75 -20.78 -24.93
C THR A 7 14.65 -20.70 -26.18
N GLN A 8 15.92 -21.11 -26.05
CA GLN A 8 16.85 -21.14 -27.18
C GLN A 8 16.44 -22.17 -28.24
N LEU A 9 16.03 -23.37 -27.81
CA LEU A 9 15.58 -24.43 -28.72
C LEU A 9 14.36 -23.98 -29.54
N LEU A 10 13.37 -23.37 -28.89
CA LEU A 10 12.17 -22.87 -29.57
C LEU A 10 12.47 -21.66 -30.46
N THR A 11 13.41 -20.80 -30.08
CA THR A 11 13.86 -19.69 -30.93
C THR A 11 14.51 -20.21 -32.22
N ASN A 12 15.34 -21.25 -32.10
CA ASN A 12 15.95 -21.91 -33.26
C ASN A 12 14.87 -22.58 -34.15
N ARG A 13 13.88 -23.23 -33.54
CA ARG A 13 12.75 -23.82 -34.29
C ARG A 13 11.93 -22.75 -35.02
N LEU A 14 11.67 -21.62 -34.38
CA LEU A 14 10.93 -20.50 -34.99
C LEU A 14 11.66 -19.97 -36.24
N ALA A 15 12.98 -19.82 -36.17
CA ALA A 15 13.79 -19.43 -37.32
C ALA A 15 13.72 -20.45 -38.47
N ALA A 16 13.75 -21.75 -38.15
CA ALA A 16 13.59 -22.82 -39.14
C ALA A 16 12.20 -22.82 -39.79
N LEU A 17 11.14 -22.57 -39.01
CA LEU A 17 9.78 -22.46 -39.51
C LEU A 17 9.59 -21.23 -40.42
N ALA A 18 10.19 -20.09 -40.07
CA ALA A 18 10.18 -18.91 -40.94
C ALA A 18 10.82 -19.20 -42.31
N LEU A 19 11.96 -19.89 -42.33
CA LEU A 19 12.58 -20.33 -43.58
C LEU A 19 11.70 -21.31 -44.37
N ALA A 20 11.05 -22.26 -43.69
CA ALA A 20 10.13 -23.20 -44.33
C ALA A 20 8.90 -22.50 -44.93
N LYS A 21 8.42 -21.43 -44.29
CA LYS A 21 7.35 -20.57 -44.80
C LYS A 21 7.79 -19.88 -46.09
N ASP A 22 8.96 -19.26 -46.10
CA ASP A 22 9.50 -18.57 -47.28
C ASP A 22 9.66 -19.53 -48.48
N GLN A 23 10.10 -20.77 -48.23
CA GLN A 23 10.19 -21.80 -49.25
C GLN A 23 8.80 -22.18 -49.81
N ALA A 24 7.80 -22.36 -48.95
CA ALA A 24 6.43 -22.66 -49.36
C ALA A 24 5.81 -21.51 -50.17
N PHE A 25 6.13 -20.26 -49.85
CA PHE A 25 5.77 -19.09 -50.66
C PHE A 25 6.39 -19.14 -52.05
N GLN A 26 7.69 -19.45 -52.14
CA GLN A 26 8.38 -19.53 -53.44
C GLN A 26 7.84 -20.66 -54.33
N SER A 27 7.37 -21.77 -53.73
CA SER A 27 6.78 -22.89 -54.47
C SER A 27 5.28 -22.74 -54.73
N GLY A 28 4.61 -21.72 -54.18
CA GLY A 28 3.15 -21.54 -54.28
C GLY A 28 2.34 -22.61 -53.52
N ASP A 29 2.94 -23.25 -52.52
CA ASP A 29 2.29 -24.32 -51.74
C ASP A 29 1.48 -23.72 -50.57
N LEU A 30 0.20 -23.41 -50.86
CA LEU A 30 -0.71 -22.77 -49.91
C LEU A 30 -1.04 -23.66 -48.70
N GLU A 31 -1.09 -24.98 -48.87
CA GLU A 31 -1.37 -25.90 -47.77
C GLU A 31 -0.21 -25.94 -46.78
N ARG A 32 1.02 -25.93 -47.31
CA ARG A 32 2.22 -25.87 -46.48
C ARG A 32 2.35 -24.53 -45.75
N ILE A 33 1.98 -23.41 -46.38
CA ILE A 33 1.97 -22.09 -45.73
C ILE A 33 1.04 -22.11 -44.50
N ASN A 34 -0.21 -22.55 -44.65
CA ASN A 34 -1.17 -22.59 -43.54
C ASN A 34 -0.69 -23.49 -42.39
N THR A 35 -0.09 -24.63 -42.72
CA THR A 35 0.46 -25.55 -41.71
C THR A 35 1.61 -24.91 -40.93
N VAL A 36 2.55 -24.27 -41.64
CA VAL A 36 3.70 -23.62 -41.02
C VAL A 36 3.26 -22.41 -40.19
N ASP A 37 2.23 -21.68 -40.60
CA ASP A 37 1.69 -20.56 -39.83
C ASP A 37 1.09 -20.98 -38.49
N ILE A 38 0.37 -22.12 -38.46
CA ILE A 38 -0.11 -22.71 -37.20
C ILE A 38 1.06 -23.09 -36.30
N GLU A 39 2.08 -23.77 -36.85
CA GLU A 39 3.27 -24.15 -36.07
C GLU A 39 4.04 -22.93 -35.54
N ILE A 40 4.14 -21.85 -36.32
CA ILE A 40 4.75 -20.58 -35.88
C ILE A 40 3.96 -19.98 -34.73
N ALA A 41 2.64 -19.95 -34.80
CA ALA A 41 1.78 -19.44 -33.74
C ALA A 41 1.94 -20.25 -32.44
N ASP A 42 1.95 -21.58 -32.54
CA ASP A 42 2.12 -22.48 -31.39
C ASP A 42 3.50 -22.32 -30.72
N VAL A 43 4.57 -22.27 -31.52
CA VAL A 43 5.93 -22.06 -31.02
C VAL A 43 6.05 -20.68 -30.35
N THR A 44 5.45 -19.64 -30.95
CA THR A 44 5.46 -18.28 -30.40
C THR A 44 4.72 -18.21 -29.07
N ASN A 45 3.55 -18.83 -28.96
CA ASN A 45 2.80 -18.92 -27.71
C ASN A 45 3.61 -19.63 -26.61
N THR A 46 4.20 -20.78 -26.93
CA THR A 46 5.04 -21.53 -26.00
C THR A 46 6.25 -20.70 -25.53
N LEU A 47 6.88 -19.96 -26.43
CA LEU A 47 7.96 -19.01 -26.09
C LEU A 47 7.49 -17.91 -25.13
N GLY A 48 6.29 -17.37 -25.36
CA GLY A 48 5.66 -16.40 -24.47
C GLY A 48 5.46 -16.95 -23.06
N GLN A 49 4.92 -18.17 -22.95
CA GLN A 49 4.70 -18.85 -21.67
C GLN A 49 6.01 -19.12 -20.90
N LEU A 50 7.05 -19.57 -21.59
CA LEU A 50 8.36 -19.81 -20.96
C LEU A 50 9.01 -18.51 -20.46
N ARG A 51 8.90 -17.42 -21.23
CA ARG A 51 9.41 -16.11 -20.81
C ARG A 51 8.66 -15.57 -19.60
N LEU A 52 7.33 -15.72 -19.58
CA LEU A 52 6.52 -15.37 -18.43
C LEU A 52 6.97 -16.13 -17.18
N LEU A 53 7.14 -17.45 -17.30
CA LEU A 53 7.61 -18.30 -16.19
C LEU A 53 9.02 -17.90 -15.71
N SER A 54 9.93 -17.57 -16.64
CA SER A 54 11.28 -17.09 -16.31
C SER A 54 11.20 -15.77 -15.51
N ASN A 55 10.42 -14.81 -15.99
CA ASN A 55 10.23 -13.52 -15.33
C ASN A 55 9.61 -13.66 -13.94
N ILE A 56 8.64 -14.55 -13.76
CA ILE A 56 8.02 -14.84 -12.46
C ILE A 56 9.07 -15.39 -11.48
N ASN A 57 9.93 -16.32 -11.92
CA ASN A 57 10.99 -16.86 -11.07
C ASN A 57 12.02 -15.80 -10.68
N ILE A 58 12.39 -14.91 -11.61
CA ILE A 58 13.29 -13.78 -11.34
C ILE A 58 12.65 -12.82 -10.31
N ALA A 59 11.38 -12.46 -10.49
CA ALA A 59 10.65 -11.58 -9.58
C ALA A 59 10.50 -12.20 -8.19
N ALA A 60 10.18 -13.50 -8.12
CA ALA A 60 10.09 -14.24 -6.87
C ALA A 60 11.42 -14.21 -6.11
N ALA A 61 12.54 -14.48 -6.79
CA ALA A 61 13.88 -14.41 -6.20
C ALA A 61 14.25 -13.00 -5.73
N ALA A 62 13.93 -11.96 -6.53
CA ALA A 62 14.22 -10.57 -6.18
C ALA A 62 13.43 -10.06 -4.97
N THR A 63 12.24 -10.64 -4.70
CA THR A 63 11.33 -10.23 -3.63
C THR A 63 11.36 -11.15 -2.41
N ASN A 64 12.22 -12.18 -2.40
CA ASN A 64 12.20 -13.25 -1.40
C ASN A 64 10.80 -13.89 -1.23
N THR A 65 10.07 -14.04 -2.33
CA THR A 65 8.76 -14.71 -2.38
C THR A 65 8.83 -15.97 -3.24
N THR A 66 7.73 -16.70 -3.32
CA THR A 66 7.59 -17.85 -4.23
C THR A 66 6.93 -17.44 -5.55
N ALA A 67 7.22 -18.17 -6.62
CA ALA A 67 6.55 -17.99 -7.91
C ALA A 67 5.02 -18.10 -7.79
N ALA A 68 4.53 -18.99 -6.91
CA ALA A 68 3.10 -19.14 -6.64
C ALA A 68 2.49 -17.88 -6.01
N GLN A 69 3.19 -17.22 -5.08
CA GLN A 69 2.75 -15.97 -4.48
C GLN A 69 2.73 -14.82 -5.50
N ILE A 70 3.78 -14.69 -6.33
CA ILE A 70 3.80 -13.68 -7.40
C ILE A 70 2.62 -13.86 -8.37
N VAL A 71 2.32 -15.10 -8.76
CA VAL A 71 1.18 -15.40 -9.63
C VAL A 71 -0.14 -15.10 -8.93
N SER A 72 -0.29 -15.48 -7.65
CA SER A 72 -1.49 -15.17 -6.87
C SER A 72 -1.72 -13.67 -6.79
N THR A 73 -0.73 -12.90 -6.34
CA THR A 73 -0.82 -11.44 -6.22
C THR A 73 -1.08 -10.77 -7.57
N GLY A 74 -0.46 -11.27 -8.64
CA GLY A 74 -0.71 -10.77 -10.00
C GLY A 74 -2.13 -11.08 -10.48
N LEU A 75 -2.65 -12.28 -10.18
CA LEU A 75 -4.00 -12.68 -10.54
C LEU A 75 -5.04 -11.90 -9.73
N ASP A 76 -4.78 -11.67 -8.44
CA ASP A 76 -5.59 -10.84 -7.56
C ASP A 76 -5.63 -9.39 -8.10
N ALA A 77 -4.48 -8.83 -8.49
CA ALA A 77 -4.42 -7.50 -9.09
C ALA A 77 -5.21 -7.41 -10.41
N VAL A 78 -5.11 -8.41 -11.29
CA VAL A 78 -5.87 -8.44 -12.54
C VAL A 78 -7.36 -8.65 -12.29
N GLN A 79 -7.72 -9.53 -11.35
CA GLN A 79 -9.11 -9.78 -10.97
C GLN A 79 -9.73 -8.53 -10.33
N ASN A 80 -8.97 -7.78 -9.54
CA ASN A 80 -9.40 -6.50 -8.98
C ASN A 80 -9.64 -5.43 -10.07
N VAL A 81 -8.93 -5.49 -11.20
CA VAL A 81 -9.15 -4.61 -12.35
C VAL A 81 -10.38 -5.03 -13.16
N VAL A 82 -10.65 -6.33 -13.29
CA VAL A 82 -11.72 -6.85 -14.16
C VAL A 82 -13.06 -6.99 -13.45
N GLN A 83 -13.06 -7.32 -12.16
CA GLN A 83 -14.26 -7.66 -11.38
C GLN A 83 -14.42 -6.83 -10.10
N GLY A 84 -13.42 -6.02 -9.73
CA GLY A 84 -13.29 -5.49 -8.37
C GLY A 84 -12.84 -6.56 -7.38
N PRO A 85 -12.30 -6.18 -6.20
CA PRO A 85 -12.03 -7.13 -5.14
C PRO A 85 -13.32 -7.84 -4.75
N SER A 86 -13.20 -9.17 -4.66
CA SER A 86 -14.30 -10.02 -4.22
C SER A 86 -14.57 -9.77 -2.72
N ALA A 87 -15.85 -9.89 -2.33
CA ALA A 87 -16.25 -9.92 -0.93
C ALA A 87 -15.43 -11.02 -0.22
N GLY A 88 -14.51 -10.62 0.66
CA GLY A 88 -13.49 -11.52 1.25
C GLY A 88 -12.03 -11.17 0.92
N ALA A 89 -11.77 -10.05 0.26
CA ALA A 89 -10.40 -9.60 0.02
C ALA A 89 -9.72 -9.20 1.34
N ILE A 90 -8.59 -9.86 1.64
CA ILE A 90 -7.73 -9.49 2.77
C ILE A 90 -6.91 -8.27 2.35
N ILE A 91 -7.10 -7.15 3.05
CA ILE A 91 -6.37 -5.90 2.81
C ILE A 91 -5.32 -5.72 3.91
N ASN A 92 -4.05 -5.63 3.55
CA ASN A 92 -2.91 -5.48 4.48
C ASN A 92 -2.92 -6.48 5.66
N GLY A 93 -3.41 -7.71 5.43
CA GLY A 93 -3.51 -8.75 6.47
C GLY A 93 -4.78 -8.70 7.33
N TYR A 94 -5.77 -7.90 6.95
CA TYR A 94 -7.06 -7.79 7.64
C TYR A 94 -8.20 -8.23 6.73
N ASP A 95 -9.10 -9.04 7.25
CA ASP A 95 -10.35 -9.40 6.57
C ASP A 95 -11.42 -8.37 6.94
N ILE A 96 -11.77 -7.50 5.99
CA ILE A 96 -12.77 -6.44 6.22
C ILE A 96 -14.12 -6.77 5.54
N SER A 97 -14.34 -8.00 5.09
CA SER A 97 -15.56 -8.35 4.35
C SER A 97 -16.83 -8.29 5.20
N ALA A 98 -16.68 -8.41 6.52
CA ALA A 98 -17.77 -8.29 7.48
C ALA A 98 -17.97 -6.85 7.99
N TYR A 99 -17.17 -5.89 7.50
CA TYR A 99 -17.20 -4.51 7.99
C TYR A 99 -18.46 -3.77 7.53
N ALA A 100 -18.81 -3.93 6.26
CA ALA A 100 -19.97 -3.30 5.64
C ALA A 100 -20.72 -4.27 4.72
N THR A 101 -21.99 -3.96 4.45
CA THR A 101 -22.83 -4.73 3.52
C THR A 101 -22.69 -4.29 2.06
N ASP A 102 -21.93 -3.21 1.81
CA ASP A 102 -21.66 -2.73 0.45
C ASP A 102 -20.74 -3.72 -0.29
N PRO A 103 -21.17 -4.32 -1.41
CA PRO A 103 -20.36 -5.29 -2.14
C PRO A 103 -19.08 -4.73 -2.75
N LEU A 104 -18.90 -3.40 -2.80
CA LEU A 104 -17.69 -2.73 -3.29
C LEU A 104 -16.87 -2.09 -2.16
N TYR A 105 -17.16 -2.44 -0.89
CA TYR A 105 -16.54 -1.80 0.25
C TYR A 105 -15.01 -1.96 0.25
N GLU A 106 -14.53 -3.20 0.12
CA GLU A 106 -13.10 -3.50 0.07
C GLU A 106 -12.41 -2.77 -1.08
N GLN A 107 -13.09 -2.61 -2.21
CA GLN A 107 -12.57 -1.88 -3.37
C GLN A 107 -12.34 -0.42 -3.07
N LYS A 108 -13.33 0.23 -2.45
CA LYS A 108 -13.25 1.66 -2.15
C LYS A 108 -12.13 1.92 -1.15
N VAL A 109 -12.00 1.07 -0.12
CA VAL A 109 -10.92 1.16 0.86
C VAL A 109 -9.55 0.94 0.19
N GLN A 110 -9.41 -0.08 -0.67
CA GLN A 110 -8.17 -0.34 -1.40
C GLN A 110 -7.80 0.84 -2.32
N ASN A 111 -8.76 1.39 -3.06
CA ASN A 111 -8.52 2.53 -3.95
C ASN A 111 -8.03 3.76 -3.17
N ILE A 112 -8.57 4.00 -1.97
CA ILE A 112 -8.12 5.09 -1.09
C ILE A 112 -6.69 4.80 -0.61
N LEU A 113 -6.38 3.57 -0.18
CA LEU A 113 -5.04 3.15 0.23
C LEU A 113 -3.99 3.34 -0.87
N ASP A 114 -4.32 2.98 -2.11
CA ASP A 114 -3.41 3.08 -3.26
C ASP A 114 -3.10 4.54 -3.62
N ALA A 115 -4.07 5.44 -3.43
CA ALA A 115 -3.91 6.88 -3.66
C ALA A 115 -3.26 7.63 -2.48
N MET A 116 -3.17 7.00 -1.31
CA MET A 116 -2.72 7.64 -0.07
C MET A 116 -1.20 7.79 -0.03
N PRO A 117 -0.66 8.96 0.34
CA PRO A 117 0.78 9.12 0.53
C PRO A 117 1.29 8.28 1.71
N LEU A 118 2.61 8.20 1.83
CA LEU A 118 3.24 7.71 3.06
C LEU A 118 3.23 8.82 4.10
N PHE A 119 2.81 8.49 5.32
CA PHE A 119 2.83 9.39 6.45
C PHE A 119 4.03 9.09 7.34
N VAL A 120 4.78 10.12 7.73
CA VAL A 120 5.92 9.99 8.65
C VAL A 120 5.53 10.47 10.05
N THR A 121 4.64 11.46 10.13
CA THR A 121 4.27 12.14 11.37
C THR A 121 2.75 12.27 11.53
N ALA A 122 2.31 12.65 12.74
CA ALA A 122 0.90 13.00 12.99
C ALA A 122 0.46 14.20 12.15
N ASP A 123 1.34 15.19 11.98
CA ASP A 123 1.06 16.40 11.20
C ASP A 123 0.79 16.09 9.72
N ASP A 124 1.50 15.11 9.14
CA ASP A 124 1.24 14.67 7.76
C ASP A 124 -0.19 14.12 7.61
N ILE A 125 -0.66 13.38 8.61
CA ILE A 125 -2.00 12.82 8.64
C ILE A 125 -3.03 13.92 8.86
N ASP A 126 -2.78 14.86 9.77
CA ASP A 126 -3.65 16.02 10.00
C ASP A 126 -3.83 16.84 8.72
N GLN A 127 -2.74 17.12 8.01
CA GLN A 127 -2.80 17.81 6.72
C GLN A 127 -3.64 17.03 5.70
N TYR A 128 -3.41 15.71 5.59
CA TYR A 128 -4.20 14.86 4.70
C TYR A 128 -5.70 14.88 5.03
N ILE A 129 -6.05 14.75 6.32
CA ILE A 129 -7.43 14.83 6.79
C ILE A 129 -8.03 16.19 6.43
N GLN A 130 -7.34 17.30 6.70
CA GLN A 130 -7.90 18.63 6.45
C GLN A 130 -8.05 18.93 4.96
N THR A 131 -7.17 18.42 4.09
CA THR A 131 -7.33 18.57 2.63
C THR A 131 -8.51 17.77 2.09
N THR A 132 -8.80 16.62 2.70
CA THR A 132 -9.82 15.68 2.24
C THR A 132 -11.19 15.97 2.89
N ALA A 133 -11.18 16.41 4.15
CA ALA A 133 -12.35 16.63 5.00
C ALA A 133 -12.12 17.85 5.90
N ALA A 134 -12.15 19.05 5.30
CA ALA A 134 -11.95 20.29 6.03
C ALA A 134 -12.92 20.41 7.22
N GLY A 135 -12.37 20.70 8.40
CA GLY A 135 -13.14 20.82 9.65
C GLY A 135 -13.40 19.51 10.38
N SER A 136 -12.80 18.39 9.94
CA SER A 136 -12.80 17.16 10.74
C SER A 136 -12.22 17.39 12.12
N SER A 137 -12.84 16.77 13.12
CA SER A 137 -12.36 16.72 14.52
C SER A 137 -11.44 15.53 14.80
N VAL A 138 -11.28 14.62 13.83
CA VAL A 138 -10.32 13.52 13.91
C VAL A 138 -8.92 14.07 13.64
N THR A 139 -7.94 13.64 14.44
CA THR A 139 -6.54 14.07 14.33
C THR A 139 -5.60 12.92 14.01
N GLY A 140 -4.44 13.22 13.43
CA GLY A 140 -3.36 12.27 13.19
C GLY A 140 -2.84 11.64 14.48
N ALA A 141 -2.81 12.40 15.58
CA ALA A 141 -2.43 11.89 16.89
C ALA A 141 -3.39 10.80 17.41
N MET A 142 -4.72 10.99 17.26
CA MET A 142 -5.73 9.97 17.61
C MET A 142 -5.49 8.67 16.83
N ILE A 143 -5.22 8.81 15.53
CA ILE A 143 -5.03 7.68 14.62
C ILE A 143 -3.75 6.92 14.94
N LEU A 144 -2.62 7.61 15.07
CA LEU A 144 -1.34 6.96 15.38
C LEU A 144 -1.34 6.31 16.76
N THR A 145 -1.95 6.95 17.76
CA THR A 145 -2.09 6.39 19.10
C THR A 145 -2.92 5.12 19.08
N SER A 146 -4.09 5.15 18.43
CA SER A 146 -4.96 3.98 18.30
C SER A 146 -4.31 2.87 17.46
N ALA A 147 -3.68 3.20 16.34
CA ALA A 147 -2.96 2.25 15.49
C ALA A 147 -1.85 1.54 16.28
N ALA A 148 -1.04 2.29 17.03
CA ALA A 148 0.01 1.74 17.89
C ALA A 148 -0.57 0.84 18.99
N GLN A 149 -1.64 1.29 19.68
CA GLN A 149 -2.26 0.56 20.77
C GLN A 149 -2.75 -0.84 20.34
N TYR A 150 -3.32 -0.94 19.14
CA TYR A 150 -3.88 -2.20 18.62
C TYR A 150 -2.96 -2.91 17.62
N ALA A 151 -1.75 -2.39 17.39
CA ALA A 151 -0.77 -2.83 16.39
C ALA A 151 -1.37 -2.94 14.97
N ILE A 152 -2.16 -1.93 14.57
CA ILE A 152 -2.86 -1.84 13.29
C ILE A 152 -2.10 -0.92 12.34
N ASP A 153 -2.20 -1.19 11.04
CA ASP A 153 -1.70 -0.27 10.01
C ASP A 153 -2.53 1.02 10.01
N SER A 154 -1.88 2.16 10.26
CA SER A 154 -2.56 3.45 10.34
C SER A 154 -3.16 3.89 9.01
N ARG A 155 -2.58 3.52 7.86
CA ARG A 155 -3.11 3.86 6.54
C ARG A 155 -4.43 3.14 6.28
N LEU A 156 -4.56 1.88 6.70
CA LEU A 156 -5.83 1.15 6.63
C LEU A 156 -6.92 1.81 7.47
N MET A 157 -6.59 2.24 8.69
CA MET A 157 -7.55 2.99 9.51
C MET A 157 -8.00 4.28 8.82
N ILE A 158 -7.06 5.06 8.30
CA ILE A 158 -7.34 6.32 7.57
C ILE A 158 -8.27 6.05 6.38
N ALA A 159 -8.01 5.00 5.61
CA ALA A 159 -8.81 4.67 4.42
C ALA A 159 -10.26 4.31 4.78
N ILE A 160 -10.47 3.52 5.84
CA ILE A 160 -11.80 3.18 6.35
C ILE A 160 -12.54 4.43 6.84
N MET A 161 -11.87 5.27 7.64
CA MET A 161 -12.51 6.48 8.19
C MET A 161 -12.84 7.52 7.11
N GLN A 162 -12.02 7.61 6.07
CA GLN A 162 -12.30 8.44 4.90
C GLN A 162 -13.53 7.92 4.16
N ASN A 163 -13.55 6.62 3.83
CA ASN A 163 -14.64 6.01 3.07
C ASN A 163 -16.00 6.15 3.78
N ASP A 164 -16.03 5.96 5.10
CA ASP A 164 -17.28 5.72 5.81
C ASP A 164 -17.99 6.98 6.26
N SER A 165 -17.22 8.02 6.61
CA SER A 165 -17.80 9.26 7.13
C SER A 165 -17.01 10.50 6.78
N GLN A 166 -16.05 10.40 5.86
CA GLN A 166 -15.17 11.50 5.50
C GLN A 166 -14.50 12.07 6.76
N PHE A 167 -13.86 11.18 7.55
CA PHE A 167 -13.26 11.50 8.85
C PHE A 167 -14.23 12.14 9.85
N GLY A 168 -15.47 11.65 9.91
CA GLY A 168 -16.48 12.16 10.84
C GLY A 168 -17.11 13.49 10.44
N THR A 169 -17.01 13.91 9.18
CA THR A 169 -17.69 15.14 8.70
C THR A 169 -19.02 14.85 8.00
N GLN A 170 -19.29 13.58 7.66
CA GLN A 170 -20.47 13.17 6.92
C GLN A 170 -21.24 12.03 7.60
N GLY A 171 -22.52 11.91 7.23
CA GLY A 171 -23.36 10.76 7.56
C GLY A 171 -23.64 10.58 9.06
N VAL A 172 -23.86 9.32 9.44
CA VAL A 172 -24.10 8.94 10.84
C VAL A 172 -22.84 9.14 11.70
N GLY A 173 -21.66 8.89 11.11
CA GLY A 173 -20.37 9.03 11.80
C GLY A 173 -20.16 10.43 12.40
N ALA A 174 -20.59 11.48 11.69
CA ALA A 174 -20.51 12.86 12.14
C ALA A 174 -21.29 13.16 13.43
N ARG A 175 -22.50 12.60 13.55
CA ARG A 175 -23.39 12.84 14.70
C ARG A 175 -23.13 11.91 15.89
N THR A 176 -22.32 10.87 15.70
CA THR A 176 -22.08 9.81 16.69
C THR A 176 -20.62 9.72 17.15
N ASN A 177 -19.77 10.66 16.77
CA ASN A 177 -18.31 10.60 16.98
C ASN A 177 -17.70 9.29 16.49
N ASN A 178 -18.18 8.78 15.35
CA ASN A 178 -17.88 7.42 14.87
C ASN A 178 -17.28 7.48 13.46
N PRO A 179 -15.99 7.83 13.31
CA PRO A 179 -15.40 8.13 12.01
C PRO A 179 -15.32 6.91 11.07
N GLY A 180 -15.32 5.68 11.60
CA GLY A 180 -15.41 4.47 10.80
C GLY A 180 -16.79 3.83 10.80
N ASN A 181 -17.84 4.54 11.22
CA ASN A 181 -19.22 4.05 11.22
C ASN A 181 -19.41 2.66 11.91
N VAL A 182 -18.55 2.33 12.87
CA VAL A 182 -18.46 1.01 13.51
C VAL A 182 -19.74 0.72 14.28
N GLY A 183 -20.39 -0.41 13.99
CA GLY A 183 -21.60 -0.86 14.69
C GLY A 183 -22.90 -0.20 14.23
N ASN A 184 -22.85 0.73 13.26
CA ASN A 184 -24.05 1.30 12.67
C ASN A 184 -24.64 0.33 11.63
N THR A 185 -25.94 0.02 11.75
CA THR A 185 -26.61 -1.01 10.90
C THR A 185 -27.73 -0.44 10.03
N GLY A 186 -27.86 0.89 9.97
CA GLY A 186 -28.96 1.59 9.30
C GLY A 186 -30.27 1.58 10.10
N THR A 187 -30.45 0.65 11.03
CA THR A 187 -31.58 0.60 11.98
C THR A 187 -31.17 0.93 13.41
N ALA A 188 -29.89 0.77 13.74
CA ALA A 188 -29.29 1.16 15.01
C ALA A 188 -28.05 2.02 14.79
N GLU A 189 -27.85 2.98 15.70
CA GLU A 189 -26.69 3.87 15.75
C GLU A 189 -25.87 3.61 17.02
N GLN A 190 -24.56 3.60 16.87
CA GLN A 190 -23.56 3.45 17.91
C GLN A 190 -22.87 4.80 18.09
N MET A 191 -23.13 5.43 19.24
CA MET A 191 -22.51 6.69 19.65
C MET A 191 -21.31 6.45 20.55
N PHE A 192 -20.22 7.15 20.26
CA PHE A 192 -19.04 7.19 21.11
C PHE A 192 -18.98 8.49 21.93
N PRO A 193 -18.54 8.44 23.20
CA PRO A 193 -18.38 9.62 24.06
C PRO A 193 -17.41 10.68 23.50
N SER A 194 -16.44 10.27 22.67
CA SER A 194 -15.43 11.16 22.09
C SER A 194 -14.97 10.66 20.72
N TRP A 195 -14.36 11.58 19.93
CA TRP A 195 -13.72 11.22 18.67
C TRP A 195 -12.57 10.22 18.84
N GLU A 196 -11.80 10.35 19.93
CA GLU A 196 -10.73 9.40 20.28
C GLU A 196 -11.29 7.97 20.45
N GLU A 197 -12.40 7.82 21.17
CA GLU A 197 -13.06 6.51 21.32
C GLU A 197 -13.61 5.97 20.01
N GLY A 198 -14.13 6.84 19.14
CA GLY A 198 -14.56 6.46 17.79
C GLY A 198 -13.43 5.96 16.91
N VAL A 199 -12.27 6.65 16.92
CA VAL A 199 -11.06 6.21 16.20
C VAL A 199 -10.55 4.87 16.78
N GLY A 200 -10.54 4.76 18.11
CA GLY A 200 -10.17 3.53 18.82
C GLY A 200 -11.10 2.35 18.49
N ALA A 201 -12.38 2.61 18.23
CA ALA A 201 -13.34 1.58 17.83
C ALA A 201 -12.99 0.96 16.48
N VAL A 202 -12.50 1.75 15.52
CA VAL A 202 -12.01 1.25 14.21
C VAL A 202 -10.82 0.32 14.41
N ALA A 203 -9.82 0.77 15.19
CA ALA A 203 -8.64 -0.03 15.50
C ALA A 203 -8.99 -1.33 16.22
N SER A 204 -9.88 -1.25 17.20
CA SER A 204 -10.39 -2.41 17.97
C SER A 204 -11.14 -3.39 17.08
N TRP A 205 -11.96 -2.91 16.13
CA TRP A 205 -12.61 -3.77 15.15
C TRP A 205 -11.56 -4.49 14.30
N LEU A 206 -10.60 -3.77 13.70
CA LEU A 206 -9.56 -4.36 12.85
C LEU A 206 -8.71 -5.39 13.61
N SER A 207 -8.38 -5.13 14.87
CA SER A 207 -7.60 -6.06 15.69
C SER A 207 -8.24 -7.44 15.84
N ARG A 208 -9.58 -7.51 15.81
CA ARG A 208 -10.36 -8.75 15.92
C ARG A 208 -10.53 -9.47 14.57
N HIS A 209 -10.19 -8.81 13.47
CA HIS A 209 -10.36 -9.32 12.10
C HIS A 209 -9.02 -9.41 11.35
N ARG A 210 -7.94 -9.69 12.10
CA ARG A 210 -6.67 -10.07 11.50
C ARG A 210 -6.88 -11.39 10.75
N ALA A 211 -6.55 -11.40 9.46
CA ALA A 211 -6.47 -12.64 8.73
C ALA A 211 -5.32 -13.45 9.33
N VAL A 212 -5.61 -14.64 9.87
CA VAL A 212 -4.59 -15.52 10.43
C VAL A 212 -3.65 -15.91 9.28
N VAL A 213 -2.50 -15.26 9.20
CA VAL A 213 -1.39 -15.75 8.37
C VAL A 213 -0.87 -16.99 9.09
N ILE A 214 -1.32 -18.17 8.66
CA ILE A 214 -0.80 -19.43 9.20
C ILE A 214 0.68 -19.53 8.83
N ALA A 215 1.49 -19.66 9.90
CA ALA A 215 2.85 -20.17 10.02
C ALA A 215 4.02 -19.22 9.71
N GLU A 216 4.48 -18.57 10.77
CA GLU A 216 5.91 -18.43 11.07
C GLU A 216 6.65 -19.74 10.72
N ALA A 217 7.68 -19.64 9.90
CA ALA A 217 8.61 -20.74 9.68
C ALA A 217 9.18 -21.19 11.05
N PRO A 218 9.36 -22.50 11.30
CA PRO A 218 10.00 -22.94 12.53
C PRO A 218 11.39 -22.30 12.61
N ILE A 219 11.63 -21.57 13.69
CA ILE A 219 12.96 -21.09 14.05
C ILE A 219 13.83 -22.35 14.15
N VAL A 220 14.68 -22.56 13.14
CA VAL A 220 15.79 -23.50 13.25
C VAL A 220 16.73 -22.86 14.27
N VAL A 221 16.55 -23.24 15.53
CA VAL A 221 17.51 -22.94 16.59
C VAL A 221 18.77 -23.70 16.21
N GLU A 222 19.70 -23.02 15.52
CA GLU A 222 21.07 -23.52 15.44
C GLU A 222 21.55 -23.77 16.88
N PRO A 223 22.16 -24.94 17.16
CA PRO A 223 22.67 -25.22 18.48
C PRO A 223 23.71 -24.14 18.83
N VAL A 224 23.38 -23.34 19.84
CA VAL A 224 24.31 -22.41 20.49
C VAL A 224 25.52 -23.24 20.91
N VAL A 225 26.64 -23.02 20.22
CA VAL A 225 27.93 -23.57 20.59
C VAL A 225 28.25 -23.00 21.97
N GLU A 226 28.28 -23.86 22.99
CA GLU A 226 28.67 -23.45 24.34
C GLU A 226 30.02 -22.74 24.29
N PRO A 227 30.15 -21.53 24.87
CA PRO A 227 31.45 -20.87 24.96
C PRO A 227 32.35 -21.73 25.86
N VAL A 228 33.46 -22.18 25.28
CA VAL A 228 34.56 -22.82 26.00
C VAL A 228 35.02 -21.87 27.11
N VAL A 229 34.72 -22.24 28.36
CA VAL A 229 35.11 -21.49 29.55
C VAL A 229 36.62 -21.63 29.72
N GLU A 230 37.35 -20.58 29.36
CA GLU A 230 38.77 -20.43 29.69
C GLU A 230 38.90 -20.25 31.22
N PRO A 231 39.81 -20.97 31.90
CA PRO A 231 39.90 -20.95 33.35
C PRO A 231 40.38 -19.58 33.86
N ALA A 232 39.60 -19.02 34.79
CA ALA A 232 39.84 -17.71 35.39
C ALA A 232 41.19 -17.64 36.14
N PRO A 233 41.97 -16.55 35.99
CA PRO A 233 43.16 -16.30 36.81
C PRO A 233 42.79 -15.86 38.23
N ALA A 234 43.65 -16.28 39.17
CA ALA A 234 43.48 -16.13 40.63
C ALA A 234 43.23 -14.69 41.13
N PRO A 235 42.49 -14.53 42.25
CA PRO A 235 42.06 -13.22 42.75
C PRO A 235 43.22 -12.42 43.37
N LYS A 236 43.49 -11.23 42.83
CA LYS A 236 44.33 -10.22 43.50
C LYS A 236 43.49 -9.43 44.50
N LYS A 237 43.93 -9.43 45.77
CA LYS A 237 43.44 -8.54 46.84
C LYS A 237 43.64 -7.08 46.44
N VAL A 238 42.57 -6.31 46.33
CA VAL A 238 42.64 -4.85 46.18
C VAL A 238 41.84 -4.17 47.29
N ARG A 239 42.46 -3.10 47.80
CA ARG A 239 42.16 -2.35 49.03
C ARG A 239 40.86 -1.54 48.95
N LYS A 240 40.28 -1.29 50.14
CA LYS A 240 39.11 -0.42 50.37
C LYS A 240 39.30 0.98 49.75
N PRO A 241 38.30 1.53 49.03
CA PRO A 241 38.31 2.92 48.58
C PRO A 241 38.05 3.88 49.76
N LYS A 242 38.81 4.99 49.77
CA LYS A 242 38.62 6.14 50.65
C LYS A 242 37.61 7.08 50.00
N VAL A 243 36.50 7.35 50.68
CA VAL A 243 35.46 8.29 50.26
C VAL A 243 36.04 9.71 50.30
N VAL A 244 36.03 10.39 49.16
CA VAL A 244 36.29 11.82 49.01
C VAL A 244 34.96 12.46 48.60
N PRO A 245 34.47 13.50 49.29
CA PRO A 245 33.23 14.16 48.90
C PRO A 245 33.40 14.98 47.62
N GLU A 246 32.45 14.81 46.71
CA GLU A 246 32.31 15.57 45.46
C GLU A 246 31.96 17.05 45.73
N PRO A 247 32.49 17.99 44.93
CA PRO A 247 32.11 19.40 45.00
C PRO A 247 30.78 19.63 44.26
N VAL A 248 29.97 20.51 44.84
CA VAL A 248 28.69 20.97 44.30
C VAL A 248 28.96 21.84 43.05
N GLU A 249 28.51 21.40 41.89
CA GLU A 249 28.53 22.22 40.67
C GLU A 249 27.41 23.27 40.70
N GLU A 250 27.80 24.52 40.52
CA GLU A 250 26.94 25.70 40.45
C GLU A 250 26.31 25.77 39.04
N ILE A 251 24.98 25.73 39.00
CA ILE A 251 24.19 25.78 37.76
C ILE A 251 24.25 27.21 37.21
N VAL A 252 25.04 27.41 36.15
CA VAL A 252 25.05 28.64 35.35
C VAL A 252 23.85 28.60 34.41
N VAL A 253 22.93 29.54 34.59
CA VAL A 253 21.76 29.74 33.71
C VAL A 253 22.24 30.39 32.42
N ASP A 254 22.23 29.62 31.34
CA ASP A 254 22.57 30.09 29.99
C ASP A 254 21.43 30.97 29.45
N VAL A 255 21.73 32.23 29.19
CA VAL A 255 20.79 33.23 28.67
C VAL A 255 20.81 33.14 27.14
N PRO A 256 19.68 32.85 26.47
CA PRO A 256 19.66 32.71 25.03
C PRO A 256 19.98 34.04 24.33
N PRO A 257 20.71 34.02 23.20
CA PRO A 257 21.02 35.21 22.43
C PRO A 257 19.77 35.83 21.79
N PRO A 258 19.79 37.15 21.48
CA PRO A 258 18.65 37.84 20.89
C PRO A 258 18.34 37.31 19.49
N VAL A 259 17.05 37.06 19.26
CA VAL A 259 16.49 36.59 17.98
C VAL A 259 16.67 37.67 16.93
N GLU A 260 17.39 37.34 15.86
CA GLU A 260 17.59 38.19 14.68
C GLU A 260 16.27 38.23 13.88
N GLU A 261 15.73 39.43 13.65
CA GLU A 261 14.50 39.65 12.87
C GLU A 261 14.70 39.21 11.41
N ILE A 262 13.94 38.19 11.01
CA ILE A 262 13.87 37.72 9.63
C ILE A 262 13.05 38.73 8.82
N PRO A 263 13.58 39.31 7.72
CA PRO A 263 12.85 40.26 6.90
C PRO A 263 11.65 39.59 6.20
N LEU A 264 10.51 40.28 6.24
CA LEU A 264 9.26 39.86 5.59
C LEU A 264 9.45 39.68 4.07
N PRO A 265 8.81 38.66 3.47
CA PRO A 265 8.90 38.41 2.03
C PRO A 265 8.19 39.52 1.24
N VAL A 266 8.88 39.99 0.20
CA VAL A 266 8.39 40.96 -0.78
C VAL A 266 7.20 40.37 -1.54
N GLU A 267 6.06 41.07 -1.55
CA GLU A 267 4.88 40.72 -2.34
C GLU A 267 5.23 40.69 -3.84
N VAL A 268 5.06 39.52 -4.45
CA VAL A 268 5.12 39.34 -5.90
C VAL A 268 3.76 39.72 -6.49
N PRO A 269 3.66 40.67 -7.43
CA PRO A 269 2.38 41.05 -8.01
C PRO A 269 1.78 39.92 -8.84
N LEU A 270 0.51 39.64 -8.59
CA LEU A 270 -0.33 38.63 -9.24
C LEU A 270 -0.55 38.98 -10.73
N PRO A 271 -0.44 38.03 -11.68
CA PRO A 271 -0.74 38.31 -13.09
C PRO A 271 -2.24 38.54 -13.31
N THR A 272 -2.56 39.69 -13.90
CA THR A 272 -3.91 40.10 -14.28
C THR A 272 -4.47 39.18 -15.37
N ALA A 273 -5.56 38.47 -15.08
CA ALA A 273 -6.28 37.66 -16.06
C ALA A 273 -6.90 38.55 -17.15
N THR A 274 -6.57 38.26 -18.41
CA THR A 274 -7.20 38.85 -19.60
C THR A 274 -8.45 38.03 -19.93
N THR A 275 -9.62 38.62 -19.83
CA THR A 275 -10.89 38.02 -20.24
C THR A 275 -11.13 38.26 -21.73
N THR A 276 -11.20 37.18 -22.51
CA THR A 276 -11.66 37.20 -23.91
C THR A 276 -13.19 37.12 -23.94
N PRO A 277 -13.89 38.03 -24.62
CA PRO A 277 -15.35 37.94 -24.75
C PRO A 277 -15.73 36.82 -25.73
N THR A 278 -16.59 35.90 -25.28
CA THR A 278 -17.24 34.90 -26.14
C THR A 278 -18.44 35.56 -26.81
N GLY A 279 -18.41 35.59 -28.15
CA GLY A 279 -19.49 36.09 -28.99
C GLY A 279 -20.71 35.18 -28.96
N THR A 280 -21.87 35.81 -28.87
CA THR A 280 -23.21 35.22 -28.97
C THR A 280 -23.54 34.98 -30.44
N ASP A 281 -23.59 33.72 -30.87
CA ASP A 281 -24.20 33.35 -32.15
C ASP A 281 -25.61 32.81 -31.91
N ASP A 282 -26.54 33.57 -32.46
CA ASP A 282 -27.99 33.42 -32.45
C ASP A 282 -28.40 32.41 -33.54
N ILE A 283 -28.85 31.21 -33.14
CA ILE A 283 -29.33 30.19 -34.09
C ILE A 283 -30.86 30.23 -34.09
N THR A 284 -31.41 30.94 -35.07
CA THR A 284 -32.82 30.89 -35.44
C THR A 284 -33.15 29.53 -36.07
N THR A 285 -34.03 28.76 -35.42
CA THR A 285 -34.57 27.52 -35.99
C THR A 285 -36.01 27.75 -36.41
N THR A 286 -36.25 27.73 -37.71
CA THR A 286 -37.57 27.79 -38.35
C THR A 286 -38.18 26.39 -38.44
N THR A 287 -39.38 26.23 -37.91
CA THR A 287 -40.24 25.04 -38.07
C THR A 287 -41.13 25.21 -39.31
N PRO A 288 -41.19 24.26 -40.25
CA PRO A 288 -42.27 24.20 -41.23
C PRO A 288 -43.43 23.30 -40.77
N ALA A 289 -44.62 23.67 -41.25
CA ALA A 289 -45.91 23.04 -41.04
C ALA A 289 -46.05 21.64 -41.66
#